data_AF-A0A084T7E9-F1
#
_entry.id   AF-A0A084T7E9-F1
#
_cell.length_a   1.000
_cell.length_b   1.000
_cell.length_c   1.000
_cell.angle_alpha   90.00
_cell.angle_beta   90.00
_cell.angle_gamma   90.00
#
_symmetry.space_group_name_H-M   'P 1'
#
loop_
_entity.id
_entity.type
_entity.pdbx_description
1 polymer ?
#
loop_
_entity_poly.entity_id
_entity_poly.type
_entity_poly.pdbx_seq_one_letter_code
_entity_poly.pdbx_strand_id
1 'polypeptide(L)'
;MKKWLVSIGVLLTLFGCAASKTSGIKIEGQTQAVLYGDAQMGKKFSIDDISTIDTNGHARGVVRLSNTTSTDQIIQYRFYWYDAQGLEVNTKQAPWKRAILRGDETITLSEVSVNPNGKEFRVQLRGADE
;
A
#
# COMPACT_ATOMS: atom_id res chain seq x y z
N MET A 1 -17.02 5.27 -57.28
CA MET A 1 -16.19 4.37 -56.44
C MET A 1 -15.43 5.11 -55.33
N LYS A 2 -16.08 6.03 -54.58
CA LYS A 2 -15.41 6.88 -53.57
C LYS A 2 -16.17 7.00 -52.24
N LYS A 3 -17.41 6.50 -52.20
CA LYS A 3 -18.23 6.41 -50.98
C LYS A 3 -17.90 5.19 -50.12
N TRP A 4 -17.20 4.20 -50.67
CA TRP A 4 -16.84 2.97 -49.96
C TRP A 4 -15.50 3.05 -49.20
N LEU A 5 -14.74 4.13 -49.40
CA LEU A 5 -13.51 4.40 -48.64
C LEU A 5 -13.77 5.14 -47.33
N VAL A 6 -14.94 5.79 -47.19
CA VAL A 6 -15.30 6.53 -45.96
C VAL A 6 -15.82 5.60 -44.87
N SER A 7 -16.41 4.46 -45.25
CA SER A 7 -16.99 3.49 -44.30
C SER A 7 -15.93 2.65 -43.56
N ILE A 8 -14.71 2.54 -44.07
CA ILE A 8 -13.62 1.77 -43.43
C ILE A 8 -12.85 2.60 -42.39
N GLY A 9 -12.84 3.94 -42.52
CA GLY A 9 -12.10 4.80 -41.59
C GLY A 9 -12.72 4.94 -40.20
N VAL A 10 -14.04 4.75 -40.09
CA VAL A 10 -14.79 4.92 -38.81
C VAL A 10 -14.65 3.71 -37.88
N LEU A 11 -14.23 2.54 -38.40
CA LEU A 11 -14.14 1.32 -37.59
C LEU A 11 -12.83 1.20 -36.79
N LEU A 12 -11.82 2.03 -37.08
CA LEU A 12 -10.47 1.89 -36.50
C LEU A 12 -10.23 2.70 -35.22
N THR A 13 -11.21 3.47 -34.72
CA THR A 13 -11.03 4.39 -33.58
C THR A 13 -11.29 3.76 -32.21
N LEU A 14 -11.52 2.44 -32.12
CA LEU A 14 -11.83 1.75 -30.86
C LEU A 14 -10.61 1.13 -30.13
N PHE A 15 -9.38 1.35 -30.59
CA PHE A 15 -8.19 1.03 -29.79
C PHE A 15 -7.92 2.11 -28.73
N GLY A 16 -8.90 2.31 -27.84
CA GLY A 16 -8.72 3.09 -26.62
C GLY A 16 -7.88 2.28 -25.63
N CYS A 17 -6.74 2.84 -25.23
CA CYS A 17 -5.80 2.29 -24.26
C CYS A 17 -6.48 1.76 -22.99
N ALA A 18 -6.71 0.45 -22.91
CA ALA A 18 -6.85 -0.25 -21.63
C ALA A 18 -5.47 -0.75 -21.18
N ALA A 19 -4.47 0.13 -21.17
CA ALA A 19 -3.25 -0.07 -20.38
C ALA A 19 -3.50 0.45 -18.96
N SER A 20 -4.61 0.05 -18.36
CA SER A 20 -4.83 0.24 -16.93
C SER A 20 -3.89 -0.74 -16.25
N LYS A 21 -2.71 -0.28 -15.82
CA LYS A 21 -1.92 -0.99 -14.82
C LYS A 21 -2.74 -0.97 -13.53
N THR A 22 -3.72 -1.86 -13.43
CA THR A 22 -4.45 -2.08 -12.20
C THR A 22 -3.49 -2.83 -11.30
N SER A 23 -2.87 -2.11 -10.38
CA SER A 23 -2.16 -2.70 -9.26
C SER A 23 -3.08 -3.68 -8.56
N GLY A 24 -2.90 -4.97 -8.83
CA GLY A 24 -3.65 -6.03 -8.19
C GLY A 24 -3.35 -6.03 -6.70
N ILE A 25 -4.37 -5.79 -5.87
CA ILE A 25 -4.27 -5.93 -4.42
C ILE A 25 -4.24 -7.43 -4.12
N LYS A 26 -3.08 -7.94 -3.67
CA LYS A 26 -3.01 -9.28 -3.06
C LYS A 26 -3.34 -9.17 -1.58
N ILE A 27 -4.31 -9.97 -1.13
CA ILE A 27 -4.65 -10.13 0.30
C ILE A 27 -4.18 -11.52 0.70
N GLU A 28 -3.00 -11.64 1.30
CA GLU A 28 -2.60 -12.85 2.03
C GLU A 28 -3.30 -12.85 3.39
N GLY A 29 -3.96 -13.96 3.75
CA GLY A 29 -4.85 -14.03 4.91
C GLY A 29 -4.21 -13.77 6.28
N GLN A 30 -2.87 -13.84 6.39
CA GLN A 30 -2.11 -13.49 7.60
C GLN A 30 -1.66 -12.03 7.64
N THR A 31 -1.85 -11.28 6.55
CA THR A 31 -1.26 -9.95 6.33
C THR A 31 -2.34 -8.88 6.13
N GLN A 32 -3.53 -9.04 6.71
CA GLN A 32 -4.66 -8.12 6.51
C GLN A 32 -4.37 -6.68 6.97
N ALA A 33 -3.34 -6.49 7.81
CA ALA A 33 -2.90 -5.17 8.25
C ALA A 33 -1.99 -4.46 7.25
N VAL A 34 -1.43 -5.11 6.21
CA VAL A 34 -0.53 -4.45 5.25
C VAL A 34 -1.11 -4.46 3.84
N LEU A 35 -1.22 -3.27 3.24
CA LEU A 35 -1.77 -3.06 1.91
C LEU A 35 -0.64 -2.63 0.96
N TYR A 36 -0.33 -3.47 -0.03
CA TYR A 36 0.64 -3.13 -1.07
C TYR A 36 -0.01 -2.26 -2.16
N GLY A 37 0.68 -1.17 -2.55
CA GLY A 37 0.25 -0.26 -3.60
C GLY A 37 0.39 -0.83 -5.02
N ASP A 38 1.18 -1.90 -5.18
CA ASP A 38 1.25 -2.68 -6.41
C ASP A 38 1.57 -4.16 -6.15
N ALA A 39 1.28 -5.01 -7.15
CA ALA A 39 1.45 -6.45 -7.05
C ALA A 39 2.92 -6.91 -7.05
N GLN A 40 3.87 -6.08 -7.49
CA GLN A 40 5.30 -6.41 -7.46
C GLN A 40 5.90 -6.16 -6.08
N MET A 41 5.39 -5.20 -5.32
CA MET A 41 5.83 -4.97 -3.93
C MET A 41 5.67 -6.22 -3.07
N GLY A 42 4.55 -6.93 -3.20
CA GLY A 42 4.33 -8.18 -2.46
C GLY A 42 5.32 -9.31 -2.79
N LYS A 43 6.19 -9.14 -3.81
CA LYS A 43 7.30 -10.07 -4.10
C LYS A 43 8.64 -9.63 -3.51
N LYS A 44 8.77 -8.33 -3.21
CA LYS A 44 10.01 -7.70 -2.74
C LYS A 44 10.07 -7.58 -1.22
N PHE A 45 8.95 -7.77 -0.56
CA PHE A 45 8.85 -7.59 0.88
C PHE A 45 8.18 -8.79 1.56
N SER A 46 8.68 -9.10 2.75
CA SER A 46 8.08 -10.04 3.69
C SER A 46 7.66 -9.29 4.95
N ILE A 47 6.53 -9.70 5.54
CA ILE A 47 6.10 -9.21 6.84
C ILE A 47 6.50 -10.24 7.89
N ASP A 48 7.42 -9.85 8.77
CA ASP A 48 7.98 -10.78 9.76
C ASP A 48 7.18 -10.78 11.06
N ASP A 49 6.62 -9.62 11.42
CA ASP A 49 5.79 -9.45 12.61
C ASP A 49 4.81 -8.28 12.42
N ILE A 50 3.62 -8.43 13.01
CA ILE A 50 2.62 -7.37 13.17
C ILE A 50 2.17 -7.40 14.62
N SER A 51 2.34 -6.28 15.32
CA SER A 51 1.94 -6.17 16.71
C SER A 51 1.31 -4.80 17.03
N THR A 52 0.45 -4.80 18.04
CA THR A 52 -0.13 -3.58 18.62
C THR A 52 0.28 -3.52 20.08
N ILE A 53 0.85 -2.41 20.52
CA ILE A 53 1.23 -2.17 21.92
C ILE A 53 0.49 -0.97 22.48
N ASP A 54 0.17 -0.97 23.77
CA ASP A 54 -0.33 0.23 24.43
C ASP A 54 0.81 1.23 24.66
N THR A 55 0.53 2.50 24.43
CA THR A 55 1.43 3.63 24.70
C THR A 55 0.59 4.75 25.31
N ASN A 56 0.60 4.84 26.65
CA ASN A 56 -0.11 5.88 27.40
C ASN A 56 -1.62 5.93 27.08
N GLY A 57 -2.27 4.78 26.92
CA GLY A 57 -3.70 4.69 26.57
C GLY A 57 -4.02 4.84 25.07
N HIS A 58 -2.99 5.01 24.24
CA HIS A 58 -3.10 5.00 22.78
C HIS A 58 -2.47 3.73 22.21
N ALA A 59 -3.08 3.15 21.18
CA ALA A 59 -2.48 2.02 20.48
C ALA A 59 -1.27 2.50 19.65
N ARG A 60 -0.19 1.72 19.65
CA ARG A 60 0.93 1.83 18.71
C ARG A 60 0.99 0.59 17.85
N GLY A 61 0.88 0.78 16.54
CA GLY A 61 1.02 -0.28 15.55
C GLY A 61 2.48 -0.44 15.20
N VAL A 62 2.93 -1.68 15.09
CA VAL A 62 4.30 -2.07 14.79
C VAL A 62 4.27 -3.13 13.68
N VAL A 63 5.05 -2.90 12.63
CA VAL A 63 5.21 -3.85 11.51
C VAL A 63 6.70 -4.04 11.25
N ARG A 64 7.17 -5.28 11.34
CA ARG A 64 8.52 -5.65 10.91
C ARG A 64 8.48 -6.05 9.43
N LEU A 65 9.18 -5.27 8.62
CA LEU A 65 9.19 -5.37 7.17
C LEU A 65 10.59 -5.74 6.71
N SER A 66 10.72 -6.88 6.04
CA SER A 66 11.97 -7.33 5.43
C SER A 66 11.97 -7.09 3.93
N ASN A 67 13.08 -6.55 3.42
CA ASN A 67 13.39 -6.55 2.00
C ASN A 67 13.93 -7.93 1.60
N THR A 68 13.26 -8.61 0.68
CA THR A 68 13.66 -9.95 0.20
C THR A 68 14.52 -9.88 -1.06
N THR A 69 14.83 -8.67 -1.56
CA THR A 69 15.76 -8.47 -2.66
C THR A 69 17.14 -8.05 -2.15
N SER A 70 18.16 -8.32 -2.95
CA SER A 70 19.53 -7.85 -2.71
C SER A 70 19.76 -6.38 -3.05
N THR A 71 18.70 -5.65 -3.43
CA THR A 71 18.77 -4.27 -3.89
C THR A 71 17.97 -3.34 -2.99
N ASP A 72 18.49 -2.13 -2.79
CA ASP A 72 17.84 -1.12 -1.97
C ASP A 72 16.44 -0.77 -2.52
N GLN A 73 15.45 -0.75 -1.63
CA GLN A 73 14.09 -0.33 -1.92
C GLN A 73 13.76 0.95 -1.16
N ILE A 74 13.18 1.91 -1.88
CA ILE A 74 12.67 3.14 -1.29
C ILE A 74 11.16 3.07 -1.32
N ILE A 75 10.55 3.17 -0.14
CA ILE A 75 9.10 3.08 0.02
C ILE A 75 8.55 4.31 0.71
N GLN A 76 7.26 4.51 0.49
CA GLN A 76 6.44 5.37 1.32
C GLN A 76 5.39 4.52 2.03
N TYR A 77 5.13 4.85 3.28
CA TYR A 77 4.16 4.15 4.12
C TYR A 77 3.26 5.10 4.88
N ARG A 78 2.06 4.62 5.24
CA ARG A 78 1.07 5.38 6.01
C ARG A 78 0.21 4.44 6.85
N PHE A 79 -0.03 4.80 8.11
CA PHE A 79 -0.96 4.08 8.98
C PHE A 79 -2.37 4.67 8.87
N TYR A 80 -3.34 3.78 8.87
CA TYR A 80 -4.76 4.04 8.99
C TYR A 80 -5.24 3.40 10.29
N TRP A 81 -6.02 4.13 11.07
CA TRP A 81 -6.49 3.69 12.38
C TRP A 81 -7.98 3.46 12.37
N TYR A 82 -8.40 2.37 13.02
CA TYR A 82 -9.80 1.96 13.12
C TYR A 82 -10.17 1.73 14.59
N ASP A 83 -11.43 1.99 14.92
CA ASP A 83 -11.98 1.61 16.21
C ASP A 83 -12.28 0.10 16.29
N ALA A 84 -12.77 -0.34 17.44
CA ALA A 84 -13.14 -1.75 17.68
C ALA A 84 -14.33 -2.23 16.82
N GLN A 85 -15.01 -1.33 16.11
CA GLN A 85 -16.09 -1.64 15.18
C GLN A 85 -15.61 -1.63 13.72
N GLY A 86 -14.32 -1.34 13.48
CA GLY A 86 -13.71 -1.26 12.15
C GLY A 86 -13.96 0.05 11.42
N LEU A 87 -14.43 1.11 12.10
CA LEU A 87 -14.62 2.43 11.50
C LEU A 87 -13.32 3.24 11.57
N GLU A 88 -12.97 3.94 10.49
CA GLU A 88 -11.77 4.78 10.48
C GLU A 88 -11.91 5.96 11.44
N VAL A 89 -10.94 6.13 12.35
CA VAL A 89 -10.98 7.15 13.41
C VAL A 89 -10.12 8.37 13.13
N ASN A 90 -9.37 8.36 12.02
CA ASN A 90 -8.51 9.48 11.62
C ASN A 90 -9.35 10.64 11.05
N THR A 91 -9.46 11.73 11.81
CA THR A 91 -10.15 12.96 11.35
C THR A 91 -9.34 13.75 10.33
N LYS A 92 -8.02 13.56 10.30
CA LYS A 92 -7.09 14.13 9.32
C LYS A 92 -6.10 13.05 8.89
N GLN A 93 -5.89 12.93 7.58
CA GLN A 93 -4.93 11.97 7.05
C GLN A 93 -3.49 12.37 7.40
N ALA A 94 -2.73 11.44 7.96
CA ALA A 94 -1.30 11.60 8.18
C ALA A 94 -0.54 11.72 6.85
N PRO A 95 0.58 12.46 6.78
CA PRO A 95 1.42 12.47 5.60
C PRO A 95 2.03 11.09 5.32
N TRP A 96 2.42 10.85 4.07
CA TRP A 96 3.23 9.67 3.74
C TRP A 96 4.61 9.79 4.38
N LYS A 97 5.05 8.76 5.10
CA LYS A 97 6.41 8.66 5.65
C LYS A 97 7.28 7.90 4.65
N ARG A 98 8.55 8.29 4.50
CA ARG A 98 9.51 7.61 3.61
C ARG A 98 10.45 6.72 4.42
N ALA A 99 10.73 5.53 3.90
CA ALA A 99 11.73 4.61 4.44
C ALA A 99 12.62 4.08 3.32
N ILE A 100 13.87 3.77 3.67
CA ILE A 100 14.84 3.12 2.80
C ILE A 100 15.16 1.79 3.46
N LEU A 101 15.00 0.69 2.72
CA LEU A 101 15.41 -0.64 3.13
C LEU A 101 16.56 -1.04 2.21
N ARG A 102 17.72 -1.33 2.78
CA ARG A 102 18.84 -1.92 2.03
C ARG A 102 18.51 -3.35 1.59
N GLY A 103 19.32 -3.88 0.69
CA GLY A 103 19.22 -5.30 0.31
C GLY A 103 19.25 -6.21 1.55
N ASP A 104 18.32 -7.16 1.61
CA ASP A 104 18.18 -8.14 2.71
C ASP A 104 17.98 -7.52 4.12
N GLU A 105 17.63 -6.22 4.21
CA GLU A 105 17.44 -5.52 5.48
C GLU A 105 16.02 -5.72 6.03
N THR A 106 15.92 -5.88 7.35
CA THR A 106 14.66 -5.78 8.09
C THR A 106 14.58 -4.44 8.83
N ILE A 107 13.49 -3.70 8.63
CA ILE A 107 13.19 -2.48 9.38
C ILE A 107 11.90 -2.62 10.19
N THR A 108 11.69 -1.69 11.12
CA THR A 108 10.44 -1.58 11.88
C THR A 108 9.70 -0.31 11.50
N LEU A 109 8.48 -0.46 10.99
CA LEU A 109 7.55 0.64 10.77
C LEU A 109 6.65 0.75 11.99
N SER A 110 6.50 1.97 12.54
CA SER A 110 5.59 2.19 13.66
C SER A 110 4.90 3.56 13.62
N GLU A 111 3.74 3.61 14.28
CA GLU A 111 2.97 4.82 14.50
C GLU A 111 2.10 4.66 15.75
N VAL A 112 1.84 5.77 16.46
CA VAL A 112 0.89 5.82 17.58
C VAL A 112 -0.40 6.46 17.09
N SER A 113 -1.54 5.88 17.46
CA SER A 113 -2.84 6.46 17.14
C SER A 113 -3.02 7.77 17.89
N VAL A 114 -3.32 8.85 17.17
CA VAL A 114 -3.67 10.13 17.78
C VAL A 114 -5.05 10.05 18.45
N ASN A 115 -5.94 9.23 17.91
CA ASN A 115 -7.27 9.02 18.47
C ASN A 115 -7.22 7.87 19.50
N PRO A 116 -7.61 8.08 20.77
CA PRO A 116 -7.58 7.02 21.80
C PRO A 116 -8.51 5.83 21.48
N ASN A 117 -9.52 6.04 20.62
CA ASN A 117 -10.40 4.97 20.14
C ASN A 117 -9.77 4.14 19.02
N GLY A 118 -8.63 4.55 18.44
CA GLY A 118 -7.92 3.74 17.46
C GLY A 118 -7.31 2.50 18.11
N LYS A 119 -7.89 1.34 17.85
CA LYS A 119 -7.46 0.04 18.42
C LYS A 119 -6.87 -0.90 17.37
N GLU A 120 -7.31 -0.78 16.13
CA GLU A 120 -6.81 -1.56 15.01
C GLU A 120 -6.15 -0.65 13.98
N PHE A 121 -5.26 -1.21 13.16
CA PHE A 121 -4.58 -0.44 12.12
C PHE A 121 -4.41 -1.21 10.82
N ARG A 122 -4.24 -0.44 9.74
CA ARG A 122 -3.65 -0.91 8.49
C ARG A 122 -2.49 -0.02 8.08
N VAL A 123 -1.48 -0.58 7.44
CA VAL A 123 -0.35 0.13 6.87
C VAL A 123 -0.41 -0.01 5.36
N GLN A 124 -0.53 1.11 4.67
CA GLN A 124 -0.38 1.12 3.22
C GLN A 124 1.08 1.36 2.86
N LEU A 125 1.62 0.54 1.96
CA LEU A 125 2.96 0.66 1.40
C LEU A 125 2.85 1.01 -0.08
N ARG A 126 3.67 1.93 -0.56
CA ARG A 126 3.84 2.21 -1.99
C ARG A 126 5.31 2.43 -2.33
N GLY A 127 5.71 2.19 -3.58
CA GLY A 127 7.01 2.64 -4.07
C GLY A 127 7.13 4.16 -3.91
N ALA A 128 8.30 4.65 -3.55
CA ALA A 128 8.61 6.05 -3.76
C ALA A 128 8.89 6.22 -5.26
N ASP A 129 7.99 6.87 -6.00
CA ASP A 129 8.28 7.31 -7.35
C ASP A 129 9.57 8.19 -7.29
N GLU A 130 10.50 7.96 -8.22
CA GLU A 130 11.66 8.84 -8.44
C GLU A 130 11.25 10.16 -9.11
#